data_AF-A0A2I0F825-F1
#
_entry.id   AF-A0A2I0F825-F1
#
_cell.length_a   1.000
_cell.length_b   1.000
_cell.length_c   1.000
_cell.angle_alpha   90.00
_cell.angle_beta   90.00
_cell.angle_gamma   90.00
#
_symmetry.space_group_name_H-M   'P 1'
#
loop_
_entity.id
_entity.type
_entity.pdbx_description
1 polymer ?
#
loop_
_entity_poly.entity_id
_entity_poly.type
_entity_poly.pdbx_seq_one_letter_code
_entity_poly.pdbx_strand_id
1 'polypeptide(L)'
;MFFSNEQNKTIIVQFIQRVEHIEINDEIASNRLKSTLVILNHMVTLPMIWDEKCKFNIKHIGDQLIGRLRTFTKNESNLINDIYIILYRFLRELDLSSYLHVDLEHAQRYMESELIYDSDDASHSFNSQMIYASYMMPINIFKECLNNPKLSYFENFESTADRANKLKETWDVEINAKKVEVTALKDKLDEYKTAFNFVGLNDGFKSLSTQKESEAKYSFWALFVMALLIIAPLCLEVLLNWLALNENKSIGIDRMFILVPLLSIEVILIYFFRVLLNNHRSVKAQLMQLELRQTLCQFIQSYTEYSAQMKKNDSVSLEKFENIIFSGIISNSEKLPSAFDGMDQIAKLMKNVKRT
;
A
#
# COMPACT_ATOMS: atom_id res chain seq x y z
N MET A 1 2.14 -13.60 -41.52
CA MET A 1 1.13 -12.95 -42.38
C MET A 1 1.58 -13.15 -43.82
N PHE A 2 0.73 -13.74 -44.64
CA PHE A 2 1.03 -14.22 -45.99
C PHE A 2 0.59 -13.23 -47.07
N PHE A 3 -0.68 -12.82 -47.07
CA PHE A 3 -1.23 -11.84 -48.00
C PHE A 3 -0.86 -10.40 -47.63
N SER A 4 -0.67 -10.12 -46.34
CA SER A 4 -0.17 -8.81 -45.89
C SER A 4 1.34 -8.63 -46.14
N ASN A 5 2.05 -9.65 -46.62
CA ASN A 5 3.44 -9.52 -47.03
C ASN A 5 3.53 -8.67 -48.30
N GLU A 6 4.30 -7.59 -48.26
CA GLU A 6 4.49 -6.65 -49.38
C GLU A 6 4.91 -7.33 -50.68
N GLN A 7 5.73 -8.39 -50.63
CA GLN A 7 6.14 -9.14 -51.82
C GLN A 7 4.94 -9.85 -52.47
N ASN A 8 4.14 -10.55 -51.66
CA ASN A 8 2.98 -11.29 -52.15
C ASN A 8 1.89 -10.33 -52.63
N LYS A 9 1.65 -9.25 -51.88
CA LYS A 9 0.71 -8.19 -52.27
C LYS A 9 1.10 -7.56 -53.61
N THR A 10 2.38 -7.26 -53.80
CA THR A 10 2.89 -6.72 -55.08
C THR A 10 2.63 -7.67 -56.24
N ILE A 11 2.84 -8.98 -56.06
CA ILE A 11 2.59 -9.98 -57.11
C ILE A 11 1.10 -10.03 -57.49
N ILE A 12 0.21 -9.95 -56.50
CA ILE A 12 -1.24 -9.95 -56.74
C ILE A 12 -1.65 -8.68 -57.51
N VAL A 13 -1.16 -7.51 -57.11
CA VAL A 13 -1.44 -6.24 -57.80
C VAL A 13 -0.91 -6.24 -59.23
N GLN A 14 0.31 -6.74 -59.45
CA GLN A 14 0.89 -6.86 -60.79
C GLN A 14 0.11 -7.85 -61.68
N PHE A 15 -0.46 -8.91 -61.10
CA PHE A 15 -1.36 -9.79 -61.84
C PHE A 15 -2.65 -9.05 -62.25
N ILE A 16 -3.33 -8.38 -61.31
CA ILE A 16 -4.55 -7.62 -61.60
C ILE A 16 -4.33 -6.63 -62.75
N GLN A 17 -3.25 -5.83 -62.68
CA GLN A 17 -2.90 -4.86 -63.73
C GLN A 17 -2.60 -5.50 -65.09
N ARG A 18 -1.92 -6.65 -65.11
CA ARG A 18 -1.63 -7.36 -66.37
C ARG A 18 -2.90 -7.87 -67.03
N VAL A 19 -3.87 -8.30 -66.24
CA VAL A 19 -5.12 -8.91 -66.73
C VAL A 19 -6.09 -7.88 -67.27
N GLU A 20 -6.13 -6.66 -66.71
CA GLU A 20 -6.97 -5.56 -67.22
C GLU A 20 -6.70 -5.19 -68.70
N HIS A 21 -5.52 -5.51 -69.21
CA HIS A 21 -5.11 -5.23 -70.60
C HIS A 21 -5.20 -6.45 -71.54
N ILE A 22 -5.78 -7.57 -71.08
CA ILE A 22 -5.88 -8.80 -71.86
C ILE A 22 -7.32 -9.00 -72.36
N GLU A 23 -7.50 -9.03 -73.68
CA GLU A 23 -8.73 -9.52 -74.30
C GLU A 23 -8.68 -11.05 -74.39
N ILE A 24 -9.71 -11.70 -73.82
CA ILE A 24 -9.91 -13.15 -73.88
C ILE A 24 -11.14 -13.41 -74.76
N ASN A 25 -10.97 -14.21 -75.81
CA ASN A 25 -12.03 -14.52 -76.78
C ASN A 25 -12.98 -15.63 -76.29
N ASP A 26 -12.58 -16.42 -75.29
CA ASP A 26 -13.40 -17.45 -74.66
C ASP A 26 -14.25 -16.85 -73.53
N GLU A 27 -15.58 -16.93 -73.68
CA GLU A 27 -16.56 -16.35 -72.75
C GLU A 27 -16.47 -16.99 -71.35
N ILE A 28 -16.22 -18.31 -71.27
CA ILE A 28 -16.12 -19.03 -70.00
C ILE A 28 -14.85 -18.58 -69.27
N ALA A 29 -13.71 -18.61 -69.95
CA ALA A 29 -12.45 -18.13 -69.38
C ALA A 29 -12.52 -16.64 -68.98
N SER A 30 -13.23 -15.81 -69.75
CA SER A 30 -13.47 -14.40 -69.41
C SER A 30 -14.28 -14.24 -68.12
N ASN A 31 -15.35 -15.01 -67.94
CA ASN A 31 -16.16 -14.94 -66.73
C ASN A 31 -15.43 -15.50 -65.48
N ARG A 32 -14.68 -16.60 -65.63
CA ARG A 32 -13.80 -17.13 -64.56
C ARG A 32 -12.76 -16.10 -64.12
N LEU A 33 -12.19 -15.38 -65.08
CA LEU A 33 -11.21 -14.33 -64.81
C LEU A 33 -11.84 -13.15 -64.05
N LYS A 34 -13.06 -12.72 -64.41
CA LYS A 34 -13.79 -11.67 -63.67
C LYS A 34 -13.97 -12.05 -62.20
N SER A 35 -14.44 -13.27 -61.93
CA SER A 35 -14.63 -13.76 -60.56
C SER A 35 -13.31 -13.85 -59.78
N THR A 36 -12.23 -14.27 -60.46
CA THR A 36 -10.87 -14.27 -59.93
C THR A 36 -10.43 -12.86 -59.52
N LEU A 37 -10.63 -11.85 -60.37
CA LEU A 37 -10.25 -10.47 -60.09
C LEU A 37 -11.01 -9.88 -58.90
N VAL A 38 -12.30 -10.17 -58.77
CA VAL A 38 -13.11 -9.73 -57.61
C VAL A 38 -12.50 -10.24 -56.30
N ILE A 39 -12.15 -11.53 -56.24
CA ILE A 39 -11.57 -12.13 -55.04
C ILE A 39 -10.18 -11.55 -54.75
N LEU A 40 -9.32 -11.42 -55.76
CA LEU A 40 -7.97 -10.87 -55.58
C LEU A 40 -7.99 -9.40 -55.14
N ASN A 41 -8.90 -8.59 -55.70
CA ASN A 41 -9.09 -7.21 -55.26
C ASN A 41 -9.50 -7.13 -53.78
N HIS A 42 -10.41 -8.01 -53.34
CA HIS A 42 -10.77 -8.11 -51.93
C HIS A 42 -9.60 -8.56 -51.06
N MET A 43 -8.78 -9.51 -51.52
CA MET A 43 -7.55 -9.93 -50.84
C MET A 43 -6.53 -8.80 -50.67
N VAL A 44 -6.37 -7.94 -51.68
CA VAL A 44 -5.46 -6.78 -51.61
C VAL A 44 -6.01 -5.67 -50.70
N THR A 45 -7.33 -5.48 -50.68
CA THR A 45 -8.01 -4.45 -49.87
C THR A 45 -8.02 -4.81 -48.39
N LEU A 46 -8.30 -6.08 -48.06
CA LEU A 46 -8.43 -6.57 -46.69
C LEU A 46 -7.52 -7.78 -46.39
N PRO A 47 -6.19 -7.66 -46.56
CA PRO A 47 -5.26 -8.81 -46.52
C PRO A 47 -5.19 -9.49 -45.14
N MET A 48 -5.36 -8.72 -44.06
CA MET A 48 -5.31 -9.25 -42.69
C MET A 48 -6.40 -10.28 -42.42
N ILE A 49 -7.56 -10.12 -43.04
CA ILE A 49 -8.72 -10.99 -42.86
C ILE A 49 -8.43 -12.36 -43.46
N TRP A 50 -7.94 -12.39 -44.70
CA TRP A 50 -7.54 -13.61 -45.37
C TRP A 50 -6.38 -14.30 -44.64
N ASP A 51 -5.43 -13.53 -44.10
CA ASP A 51 -4.34 -14.06 -43.27
C ASP A 51 -4.82 -14.72 -41.97
N GLU A 52 -5.85 -14.15 -41.34
CA GLU A 52 -6.38 -14.68 -40.08
C GLU A 52 -7.31 -15.88 -40.29
N LYS A 53 -8.17 -15.79 -41.31
CA LYS A 53 -9.28 -16.72 -41.53
C LYS A 53 -8.95 -17.86 -42.49
N CYS A 54 -8.01 -17.68 -43.42
CA CYS A 54 -7.69 -18.68 -44.46
C CYS A 54 -6.37 -19.43 -44.22
N LYS A 55 -6.10 -19.78 -42.95
CA LYS A 55 -4.82 -20.39 -42.54
C LYS A 55 -4.56 -21.76 -43.16
N PHE A 56 -5.60 -22.55 -43.40
CA PHE A 56 -5.49 -23.87 -43.99
C PHE A 56 -4.98 -23.79 -45.43
N ASN A 57 -5.66 -23.02 -46.30
CA ASN A 57 -5.22 -22.89 -47.68
C ASN A 57 -3.94 -22.07 -47.81
N ILE A 58 -3.64 -21.10 -46.93
CA ILE A 58 -2.31 -20.45 -46.88
C ILE A 58 -1.22 -21.51 -46.70
N LYS A 59 -1.38 -22.41 -45.73
CA LYS A 59 -0.42 -23.48 -45.43
C LYS A 59 -0.28 -24.50 -46.56
N HIS A 60 -1.37 -24.85 -47.24
CA HIS A 60 -1.39 -25.96 -48.21
C HIS A 60 -1.19 -25.53 -49.67
N ILE A 61 -1.68 -24.36 -50.07
CA ILE A 61 -1.70 -23.91 -51.47
C ILE A 61 -1.35 -22.42 -51.66
N GLY A 62 -0.98 -21.71 -50.58
CA GLY A 62 -0.63 -20.28 -50.66
C GLY A 62 0.53 -20.01 -51.61
N ASP A 63 1.65 -20.74 -51.45
CA ASP A 63 2.83 -20.57 -52.32
C ASP A 63 2.51 -20.93 -53.78
N GLN A 64 1.65 -21.93 -53.99
CA GLN A 64 1.18 -22.30 -55.33
C GLN A 64 0.38 -21.15 -55.97
N LEU A 65 -0.52 -20.49 -55.23
CA LEU A 65 -1.25 -19.31 -55.72
C LEU A 65 -0.27 -18.24 -56.21
N ILE A 66 0.68 -17.84 -55.36
CA ILE A 66 1.63 -16.77 -55.68
C ILE A 66 2.53 -17.17 -56.87
N GLY A 67 2.95 -18.42 -56.95
CA GLY A 67 3.70 -18.95 -58.08
C GLY A 67 2.93 -18.83 -59.39
N ARG A 68 1.65 -19.26 -59.41
CA ARG A 68 0.76 -19.21 -60.59
C ARG A 68 0.47 -17.78 -61.04
N LEU A 69 0.21 -16.87 -60.10
CA LEU A 69 0.02 -15.45 -60.39
C LEU A 69 1.29 -14.83 -60.99
N ARG A 70 2.48 -15.21 -60.52
CA ARG A 70 3.75 -14.70 -61.05
C ARG A 70 3.99 -15.16 -62.49
N THR A 71 3.80 -16.46 -62.77
CA THR A 71 4.08 -17.06 -64.08
C THR A 71 3.02 -16.78 -65.15
N PHE A 72 1.91 -16.12 -64.79
CA PHE A 72 0.82 -15.87 -65.73
C PHE A 72 1.24 -15.07 -66.96
N THR A 73 1.10 -15.70 -68.14
CA THR A 73 1.29 -15.11 -69.46
C THR A 73 0.01 -15.18 -70.27
N LYS A 74 -0.16 -14.23 -71.20
CA LYS A 74 -1.36 -14.11 -72.04
C LYS A 74 -1.66 -15.45 -72.74
N ASN A 75 -2.95 -15.84 -72.75
CA ASN A 75 -3.54 -16.95 -73.52
C ASN A 75 -3.52 -18.40 -72.96
N GLU A 76 -3.29 -18.63 -71.67
CA GLU A 76 -3.39 -19.99 -71.09
C GLU A 76 -4.70 -20.22 -70.33
N SER A 77 -5.75 -20.73 -71.00
CA SER A 77 -7.04 -21.07 -70.37
C SER A 77 -6.88 -22.04 -69.18
N ASN A 78 -5.94 -22.98 -69.27
CA ASN A 78 -5.61 -23.89 -68.17
C ASN A 78 -5.09 -23.18 -66.92
N LEU A 79 -4.30 -22.11 -67.09
CA LEU A 79 -3.74 -21.37 -65.98
C LEU A 79 -4.80 -20.50 -65.28
N ILE A 80 -5.76 -19.98 -66.05
CA ILE A 80 -6.94 -19.27 -65.51
C ILE A 80 -7.76 -20.24 -64.64
N ASN A 81 -8.00 -21.46 -65.13
CA ASN A 81 -8.72 -22.49 -64.40
C ASN A 81 -8.00 -22.89 -63.09
N ASP A 82 -6.68 -23.05 -63.12
CA ASP A 82 -5.88 -23.34 -61.92
C ASP A 82 -6.00 -22.24 -60.87
N ILE A 83 -5.86 -20.97 -61.27
CA ILE A 83 -5.96 -19.82 -60.35
C ILE A 83 -7.39 -19.72 -59.81
N TYR A 84 -8.40 -19.89 -60.66
CA TYR A 84 -9.81 -19.87 -60.31
C TYR A 84 -10.15 -20.91 -59.23
N ILE A 85 -9.72 -22.16 -59.41
CA ILE A 85 -9.91 -23.23 -58.41
C ILE A 85 -9.25 -22.87 -57.08
N ILE A 86 -8.01 -22.39 -57.12
CA ILE A 86 -7.27 -22.02 -55.91
C ILE A 86 -8.03 -20.92 -55.16
N LEU A 87 -8.50 -19.89 -55.86
CA LEU A 87 -9.25 -18.80 -55.25
C LEU A 87 -10.62 -19.24 -54.74
N TYR A 88 -11.29 -20.17 -55.43
CA TYR A 88 -12.52 -20.78 -54.92
C TYR A 88 -12.28 -21.50 -53.59
N ARG A 89 -11.15 -22.22 -53.43
CA ARG A 89 -10.78 -22.84 -52.15
C ARG A 89 -10.59 -21.82 -51.03
N PHE A 90 -9.87 -20.73 -51.31
CA PHE A 90 -9.70 -19.63 -50.36
C PHE A 90 -11.05 -19.01 -49.99
N LEU A 91 -11.92 -18.77 -50.97
CA LEU A 91 -13.24 -18.20 -50.77
C LEU A 91 -14.11 -19.09 -49.89
N ARG A 92 -14.13 -20.41 -50.14
CA ARG A 92 -14.87 -21.38 -49.32
C ARG A 92 -14.33 -21.48 -47.90
N GLU A 93 -13.02 -21.36 -47.69
CA GLU A 93 -12.46 -21.28 -46.34
C GLU A 93 -12.85 -19.99 -45.61
N LEU A 94 -12.90 -18.87 -46.32
CA LEU A 94 -13.37 -17.61 -45.76
C LEU A 94 -14.85 -17.69 -45.37
N ASP A 95 -15.69 -18.27 -46.23
CA ASP A 95 -17.12 -18.49 -45.98
C ASP A 95 -17.35 -19.39 -44.75
N LEU A 96 -16.57 -20.46 -44.60
CA LEU A 96 -16.59 -21.32 -43.40
C LEU A 96 -16.29 -20.57 -42.10
N SER A 97 -15.56 -19.46 -42.16
CA SER A 97 -15.28 -18.61 -41.01
C SER A 97 -16.39 -17.60 -40.70
N SER A 98 -17.51 -17.66 -41.42
CA SER A 98 -18.68 -16.76 -41.34
C SER A 98 -18.37 -15.29 -41.63
N TYR A 99 -17.37 -15.02 -42.48
CA TYR A 99 -16.93 -13.66 -42.85
C TYR A 99 -17.19 -13.33 -44.32
N LEU A 100 -18.13 -13.99 -44.99
CA LEU A 100 -18.40 -13.69 -46.40
C LEU A 100 -19.08 -12.31 -46.54
N HIS A 101 -18.39 -11.35 -47.15
CA HIS A 101 -18.95 -10.05 -47.49
C HIS A 101 -19.82 -10.13 -48.75
N VAL A 102 -20.83 -9.25 -48.84
CA VAL A 102 -21.79 -9.16 -49.97
C VAL A 102 -21.08 -9.05 -51.33
N ASP A 103 -19.92 -8.36 -51.37
CA ASP A 103 -19.12 -8.18 -52.58
C ASP A 103 -18.56 -9.50 -53.14
N LEU A 104 -18.41 -10.53 -52.29
CA LEU A 104 -17.92 -11.85 -52.66
C LEU A 104 -19.04 -12.88 -52.91
N GLU A 105 -20.26 -12.62 -52.43
CA GLU A 105 -21.40 -13.54 -52.61
C GLU A 105 -21.69 -13.83 -54.08
N HIS A 106 -21.60 -12.82 -54.94
CA HIS A 106 -21.86 -12.98 -56.37
C HIS A 106 -20.80 -13.86 -57.05
N ALA A 107 -19.52 -13.64 -56.72
CA ALA A 107 -18.43 -14.47 -57.21
C ALA A 107 -18.58 -15.93 -56.71
N GLN A 108 -18.93 -16.10 -55.44
CA GLN A 108 -19.18 -17.42 -54.87
C GLN A 108 -20.33 -18.15 -55.55
N ARG A 109 -21.51 -17.52 -55.66
CA ARG A 109 -22.68 -18.13 -56.30
C ARG A 109 -22.41 -18.47 -57.76
N TYR A 110 -21.68 -17.63 -58.48
CA TYR A 110 -21.26 -17.92 -59.84
C TYR A 110 -20.37 -19.17 -59.89
N MET A 111 -19.33 -19.23 -59.06
CA MET A 111 -18.42 -20.40 -58.96
C MET A 111 -19.14 -21.68 -58.57
N GLU A 112 -20.12 -21.59 -57.66
CA GLU A 112 -20.96 -22.71 -57.25
C GLU A 112 -21.92 -23.16 -58.37
N SER A 113 -22.45 -22.24 -59.16
CA SER A 113 -23.33 -22.58 -60.29
C SER A 113 -22.57 -23.30 -61.41
N GLU A 114 -21.29 -22.95 -61.67
CA GLU A 114 -20.48 -23.67 -62.66
C GLU A 114 -20.24 -25.14 -62.26
N LEU A 115 -20.18 -25.45 -60.97
CA LEU A 115 -20.10 -26.84 -60.48
C LEU A 115 -21.31 -27.68 -60.94
N ILE A 116 -22.48 -27.05 -61.08
CA ILE A 116 -23.75 -27.71 -61.39
C ILE A 116 -23.98 -27.80 -62.89
N TYR A 117 -23.58 -26.77 -63.65
CA TYR A 117 -23.93 -26.63 -65.07
C TYR A 117 -22.80 -27.01 -66.06
N ASP A 118 -21.53 -26.95 -65.65
CA ASP A 118 -20.38 -27.15 -66.55
C ASP A 118 -19.70 -28.53 -66.40
N SER A 119 -20.43 -29.50 -65.83
CA SER A 119 -19.87 -30.83 -65.50
C SER A 119 -19.51 -31.68 -66.73
N ASP A 120 -20.09 -31.38 -67.90
CA ASP A 120 -19.99 -32.21 -69.10
C ASP A 120 -18.86 -31.79 -70.07
N ASP A 121 -18.40 -30.53 -70.04
CA ASP A 121 -17.33 -30.00 -70.94
C ASP A 121 -16.00 -29.69 -70.20
N ALA A 122 -16.02 -29.59 -68.87
CA ALA A 122 -14.83 -29.27 -68.09
C ALA A 122 -13.87 -30.48 -67.89
N SER A 123 -12.57 -30.22 -67.84
CA SER A 123 -11.57 -31.28 -67.60
C SER A 123 -11.84 -32.04 -66.30
N HIS A 124 -11.66 -33.37 -66.30
CA HIS A 124 -11.86 -34.20 -65.10
C HIS A 124 -11.04 -33.71 -63.89
N SER A 125 -9.87 -33.10 -64.13
CA SER A 125 -9.05 -32.48 -63.08
C SER A 125 -9.75 -31.27 -62.44
N PHE A 126 -10.35 -30.39 -63.24
CA PHE A 126 -11.07 -29.21 -62.77
C PHE A 126 -12.25 -29.58 -61.86
N ASN A 127 -13.12 -30.48 -62.33
CA ASN A 127 -14.29 -30.92 -61.58
C ASN A 127 -13.90 -31.59 -60.25
N SER A 128 -12.85 -32.40 -60.25
CA SER A 128 -12.37 -33.06 -59.03
C SER A 128 -11.93 -32.07 -57.95
N GLN A 129 -11.25 -30.99 -58.33
CA GLN A 129 -10.78 -29.97 -57.39
C GLN A 129 -11.92 -29.09 -56.87
N MET A 130 -12.89 -28.77 -57.74
CA MET A 130 -14.07 -28.02 -57.34
C MET A 130 -14.94 -28.83 -56.35
N ILE A 131 -15.15 -30.12 -56.59
CA ILE A 131 -15.85 -31.03 -55.65
C ILE A 131 -15.08 -31.13 -54.32
N TYR A 132 -13.75 -31.28 -54.39
CA TYR A 132 -12.91 -31.28 -53.19
C TYR A 132 -13.10 -30.00 -52.37
N ALA A 133 -13.02 -28.83 -53.02
CA ALA A 133 -13.17 -27.53 -52.37
C ALA A 133 -14.56 -27.35 -51.72
N SER A 134 -15.62 -27.83 -52.39
CA SER A 134 -16.99 -27.69 -51.90
C SER A 134 -17.31 -28.62 -50.72
N TYR A 135 -16.83 -29.86 -50.73
CA TYR A 135 -17.28 -30.90 -49.80
C TYR A 135 -16.19 -31.48 -48.90
N MET A 136 -15.02 -31.83 -49.46
CA MET A 136 -13.99 -32.55 -48.70
C MET A 136 -13.07 -31.62 -47.91
N MET A 137 -12.77 -30.43 -48.44
CA MET A 137 -11.94 -29.43 -47.80
C MET A 137 -12.52 -28.93 -46.46
N PRO A 138 -13.82 -28.58 -46.33
CA PRO A 138 -14.41 -28.23 -45.03
C PRO A 138 -14.21 -29.31 -43.97
N ILE A 139 -14.35 -30.59 -44.35
CA ILE A 139 -14.14 -31.73 -43.46
C ILE A 139 -12.68 -31.79 -42.99
N ASN A 140 -11.72 -31.55 -43.90
CA ASN A 140 -10.30 -31.55 -43.56
C ASN A 140 -9.92 -30.40 -42.63
N ILE A 141 -10.45 -29.20 -42.89
CA ILE A 141 -10.30 -28.03 -42.01
C ILE A 141 -10.82 -28.37 -40.61
N PHE A 142 -12.02 -28.97 -40.53
CA PHE A 142 -12.62 -29.36 -39.26
C PHE A 142 -11.79 -30.41 -38.51
N LYS A 143 -11.27 -31.43 -39.21
CA LYS A 143 -10.37 -32.44 -38.63
C LYS A 143 -9.10 -31.83 -38.04
N GLU A 144 -8.48 -30.86 -38.73
CA GLU A 144 -7.30 -30.16 -38.20
C GLU A 144 -7.64 -29.29 -36.98
N CYS A 145 -8.81 -28.67 -36.97
CA CYS A 145 -9.31 -27.90 -35.83
C CYS A 145 -9.56 -28.79 -34.60
N LEU A 146 -10.21 -29.94 -34.78
CA LEU A 146 -10.50 -30.88 -33.68
C LEU A 146 -9.24 -31.52 -33.09
N ASN A 147 -8.24 -31.82 -33.93
CA ASN A 147 -6.97 -32.38 -33.47
C ASN A 147 -6.02 -31.33 -32.88
N ASN A 148 -6.44 -30.07 -32.76
CA ASN A 148 -5.61 -29.03 -32.17
C ASN A 148 -5.46 -29.29 -30.66
N PRO A 149 -4.22 -29.39 -30.13
CA PRO A 149 -4.00 -29.63 -28.70
C PRO A 149 -4.59 -28.53 -27.82
N LYS A 150 -4.92 -27.36 -28.37
CA LYS A 150 -5.63 -26.32 -27.59
C LYS A 150 -7.06 -26.70 -27.22
N LEU A 151 -7.68 -27.63 -27.94
CA LEU A 151 -9.04 -28.09 -27.66
C LEU A 151 -9.09 -29.00 -26.43
N SER A 152 -8.00 -29.70 -26.09
CA SER A 152 -7.92 -30.47 -24.84
C SER A 152 -7.91 -29.58 -23.58
N TYR A 153 -7.55 -28.29 -23.72
CA TYR A 153 -7.73 -27.32 -22.63
C TYR A 153 -9.21 -27.00 -22.38
N PHE A 154 -10.06 -27.08 -23.40
CA PHE A 154 -11.51 -26.91 -23.21
C PHE A 154 -12.12 -28.08 -22.43
N GLU A 155 -11.65 -29.30 -22.70
CA GLU A 155 -12.08 -30.49 -21.97
C GLU A 155 -11.78 -30.38 -20.45
N ASN A 156 -10.69 -29.70 -20.08
CA ASN A 156 -10.28 -29.49 -18.69
C ASN A 156 -10.61 -28.09 -18.14
N PHE A 157 -11.43 -27.31 -18.85
CA PHE A 157 -11.73 -25.93 -18.46
C PHE A 157 -12.54 -25.87 -17.17
N GLU A 158 -13.59 -26.68 -17.08
CA GLU A 158 -14.49 -26.72 -15.92
C GLU A 158 -13.73 -27.13 -14.64
N SER A 159 -12.92 -28.20 -14.72
CA SER A 159 -12.11 -28.65 -13.58
C SER A 159 -11.06 -27.63 -13.14
N THR A 160 -10.50 -26.88 -14.08
CA THR A 160 -9.54 -25.80 -13.78
C THR A 160 -10.24 -24.61 -13.13
N ALA A 161 -11.43 -24.24 -13.60
CA ALA A 161 -12.23 -23.16 -13.02
C ALA A 161 -12.67 -23.50 -11.58
N ASP A 162 -13.15 -24.72 -11.35
CA ASP A 162 -13.50 -25.20 -10.01
C ASP A 162 -12.33 -25.19 -9.05
N ARG A 163 -11.15 -25.63 -9.52
CA ARG A 163 -9.92 -25.59 -8.70
C ARG A 163 -9.52 -24.17 -8.35
N ALA A 164 -9.65 -23.23 -9.29
CA ALA A 164 -9.37 -21.82 -9.04
C ALA A 164 -10.33 -21.21 -8.00
N ASN A 165 -11.62 -21.52 -8.10
CA ASN A 165 -12.63 -21.05 -7.13
C ASN A 165 -12.35 -21.60 -5.72
N LYS A 166 -12.10 -22.90 -5.59
CA LYS A 166 -11.74 -23.52 -4.30
C LYS A 166 -10.48 -22.93 -3.68
N LEU A 167 -9.46 -22.66 -4.51
CA LEU A 167 -8.22 -22.05 -4.05
C LEU A 167 -8.46 -20.63 -3.54
N LYS A 168 -9.29 -19.85 -4.25
CA LYS A 168 -9.67 -18.50 -3.84
C LYS A 168 -10.39 -18.51 -2.49
N GLU A 169 -11.38 -19.37 -2.31
CA GLU A 169 -12.11 -19.52 -1.04
C GLU A 169 -11.15 -19.87 0.11
N THR A 170 -10.21 -20.79 -0.15
CA THR A 170 -9.20 -21.18 0.85
C THR A 170 -8.30 -20.01 1.24
N TRP A 171 -7.81 -19.25 0.25
CA TRP A 171 -6.96 -18.09 0.49
C TRP A 171 -7.70 -16.95 1.21
N ASP A 172 -8.96 -16.70 0.88
CA ASP A 172 -9.76 -15.68 1.56
C ASP A 172 -9.92 -16.02 3.06
N VAL A 173 -10.11 -17.31 3.40
CA VAL A 173 -10.15 -17.77 4.79
C VAL A 173 -8.79 -17.57 5.49
N GLU A 174 -7.69 -18.00 4.88
CA GLU A 174 -6.35 -17.87 5.47
C GLU A 174 -5.92 -16.41 5.65
N ILE A 175 -6.21 -15.54 4.68
CA ILE A 175 -5.86 -14.13 4.74
C ILE A 175 -6.65 -13.45 5.86
N ASN A 176 -7.94 -13.75 6.00
CA ASN A 176 -8.75 -13.19 7.08
C ASN A 176 -8.24 -13.66 8.45
N ALA A 177 -7.89 -14.94 8.61
CA ALA A 177 -7.32 -15.46 9.84
C ALA A 177 -6.01 -14.73 10.22
N LYS A 178 -5.07 -14.61 9.26
CA LYS A 178 -3.81 -13.88 9.46
C LYS A 178 -4.03 -12.40 9.77
N LYS A 179 -5.02 -11.76 9.15
CA LYS A 179 -5.37 -10.37 9.43
C LYS A 179 -5.78 -10.18 10.89
N VAL A 180 -6.61 -11.08 11.43
CA VAL A 180 -6.99 -11.05 12.86
C VAL A 180 -5.77 -11.18 13.76
N GLU A 181 -4.87 -12.13 13.47
CA GLU A 181 -3.63 -12.31 14.25
C GLU A 181 -2.73 -11.06 14.21
N VAL A 182 -2.55 -10.47 13.02
CA VAL A 182 -1.74 -9.25 12.85
C VAL A 182 -2.36 -8.07 13.59
N THR A 183 -3.69 -7.91 13.56
CA THR A 183 -4.36 -6.85 14.35
C THR A 183 -4.17 -7.06 15.84
N ALA A 184 -4.30 -8.30 16.34
CA ALA A 184 -4.08 -8.60 17.74
C ALA A 184 -2.62 -8.34 18.18
N LEU A 185 -1.65 -8.63 17.32
CA LEU A 185 -0.24 -8.32 17.57
C LEU A 185 0.02 -6.81 17.59
N LYS A 186 -0.60 -6.06 16.66
CA LYS A 186 -0.49 -4.60 16.63
C LYS A 186 -1.04 -3.98 17.93
N ASP A 187 -2.22 -4.41 18.36
CA ASP A 187 -2.85 -3.88 19.58
C ASP A 187 -1.97 -4.12 20.82
N LYS A 188 -1.38 -5.33 20.95
CA LYS A 188 -0.41 -5.64 22.02
C LYS A 188 0.85 -4.79 21.94
N LEU A 189 1.36 -4.52 20.74
CA LEU A 189 2.55 -3.69 20.57
C LEU A 189 2.29 -2.23 20.95
N ASP A 190 1.12 -1.70 20.60
CA ASP A 190 0.71 -0.35 20.99
C ASP A 190 0.53 -0.23 22.52
N GLU A 191 0.01 -1.29 23.17
CA GLU A 191 -0.03 -1.41 24.63
C GLU A 191 1.38 -1.38 25.24
N TYR A 192 2.30 -2.22 24.75
CA TYR A 192 3.69 -2.24 25.23
C TYR A 192 4.42 -0.92 25.01
N LYS A 193 4.24 -0.28 23.85
CA LYS A 193 4.83 1.03 23.56
C LYS A 193 4.36 2.09 24.56
N THR A 194 3.07 2.06 24.89
CA THR A 194 2.48 2.98 25.87
C THR A 194 3.05 2.73 27.26
N ALA A 195 3.08 1.47 27.72
CA ALA A 195 3.66 1.10 29.01
C ALA A 195 5.15 1.49 29.11
N PHE A 196 5.94 1.22 28.07
CA PHE A 196 7.37 1.55 28.04
C PHE A 196 7.64 3.05 28.07
N ASN A 197 6.80 3.86 27.40
CA ASN A 197 6.91 5.32 27.46
C ASN A 197 6.67 5.84 28.89
N PHE A 198 5.72 5.27 29.64
CA PHE A 198 5.48 5.66 31.04
C PHE A 198 6.61 5.22 31.97
N VAL A 199 7.18 4.04 31.77
CA VAL A 199 8.38 3.59 32.50
C VAL A 199 9.55 4.55 32.24
N GLY A 200 9.82 4.89 30.98
CA GLY A 200 10.89 5.82 30.61
C GLY A 200 10.68 7.23 31.19
N LEU A 201 9.44 7.72 31.21
CA LEU A 201 9.10 9.00 31.84
C LEU A 201 9.27 8.97 33.36
N ASN A 202 8.85 7.88 34.02
CA ASN A 202 9.04 7.69 35.45
C ASN A 202 10.53 7.66 35.83
N ASP A 203 11.36 6.95 35.07
CA ASP A 203 12.80 6.92 35.26
C ASP A 203 13.44 8.30 35.01
N GLY A 204 12.97 9.02 33.99
CA GLY A 204 13.34 10.41 33.74
C GLY A 204 13.01 11.33 34.93
N PHE A 205 11.79 11.28 35.46
CA PHE A 205 11.41 12.07 36.64
C PHE A 205 12.20 11.67 37.89
N LYS A 206 12.49 10.38 38.08
CA LYS A 206 13.32 9.89 39.18
C LYS A 206 14.73 10.48 39.10
N SER A 207 15.34 10.51 37.91
CA SER A 207 16.68 11.10 37.71
C SER A 207 16.71 12.63 37.97
N LEU A 208 15.66 13.34 37.57
CA LEU A 208 15.52 14.77 37.85
C LEU A 208 15.28 15.03 39.35
N SER A 209 14.51 14.17 40.01
CA SER A 209 14.24 14.26 41.45
C SER A 209 15.52 14.06 42.27
N THR A 210 16.34 13.04 41.95
CA THR A 210 17.62 12.82 42.66
C THR A 210 18.60 13.98 42.44
N GLN A 211 18.65 14.56 41.24
CA GLN A 211 19.43 15.77 40.98
C GLN A 211 18.94 16.95 41.83
N LYS A 212 17.63 17.21 41.87
CA LYS A 212 17.04 18.30 42.68
C LYS A 212 17.19 18.07 44.18
N GLU A 213 17.18 16.83 44.64
CA GLU A 213 17.44 16.48 46.05
C GLU A 213 18.87 16.86 46.45
N SER A 214 19.84 16.64 45.55
CA SER A 214 21.22 17.08 45.76
C SER A 214 21.33 18.60 45.84
N GLU A 215 20.67 19.34 44.93
CA GLU A 215 20.60 20.81 44.97
C GLU A 215 19.95 21.32 46.26
N ALA A 216 18.91 20.64 46.76
CA ALA A 216 18.25 20.97 48.02
C ALA A 216 19.20 20.80 49.22
N LYS A 217 20.00 19.72 49.23
CA LYS A 217 21.03 19.45 50.26
C LYS A 217 22.14 20.51 50.23
N TYR A 218 22.64 20.87 49.05
CA TYR A 218 23.61 21.96 48.90
C TYR A 218 23.04 23.30 49.38
N SER A 219 21.81 23.62 48.97
CA SER A 219 21.13 24.86 49.39
C SER A 219 20.88 24.90 50.91
N PHE A 220 20.58 23.75 51.54
CA PHE A 220 20.45 23.63 52.98
C PHE A 220 21.78 23.90 53.70
N TRP A 221 22.88 23.32 53.22
CA TRP A 221 24.20 23.60 53.77
C TRP A 221 24.62 25.06 53.59
N ALA A 222 24.35 25.66 52.43
CA ALA A 222 24.59 27.08 52.20
C ALA A 222 23.80 27.97 53.18
N LEU A 223 22.53 27.62 53.46
CA LEU A 223 21.72 28.30 54.48
C LEU A 223 22.30 28.17 55.88
N PHE A 224 22.78 26.97 56.25
CA PHE A 224 23.41 26.74 57.55
C PHE A 224 24.67 27.59 57.73
N VAL A 225 25.54 27.64 56.72
CA VAL A 225 26.75 28.48 56.73
C VAL A 225 26.39 29.97 56.83
N MET A 226 25.38 30.43 56.08
CA MET A 226 24.91 31.82 56.16
C MET A 226 24.32 32.18 57.51
N ALA A 227 23.58 31.27 58.15
CA ALA A 227 23.07 31.48 59.50
C ALA A 227 24.21 31.66 60.51
N LEU A 228 25.26 30.84 60.41
CA LEU A 228 26.46 30.98 61.24
C LEU A 228 27.19 32.31 60.97
N LEU A 229 27.25 32.73 59.70
CA LEU A 229 27.90 33.98 59.29
C LEU A 229 27.12 35.24 59.72
N ILE A 230 25.80 35.16 59.88
CA ILE A 230 24.99 36.24 60.50
C ILE A 230 25.31 36.36 62.01
N ILE A 231 25.51 35.24 62.70
CA ILE A 231 25.79 35.23 64.15
C ILE A 231 27.24 35.61 64.46
N ALA A 232 28.18 35.34 63.54
CA ALA A 232 29.61 35.54 63.76
C ALA A 232 30.02 36.98 64.16
N PRO A 233 29.53 38.07 63.52
CA PRO A 233 29.83 39.44 63.92
C PRO A 233 29.40 39.75 65.36
N LEU A 234 28.20 39.29 65.77
CA LEU A 234 27.69 39.47 67.13
C LEU A 234 28.52 38.70 68.16
N CYS A 235 28.90 37.46 67.86
CA CYS A 235 29.77 36.68 68.74
C CYS A 235 31.18 37.30 68.87
N LEU A 236 31.71 37.85 67.77
CA LEU A 236 33.01 38.51 67.76
C LEU A 236 32.99 39.79 68.59
N GLU A 237 31.94 40.61 68.48
CA GLU A 237 31.68 41.76 69.34
C GLU A 237 31.66 41.36 70.83
N VAL A 238 30.91 40.33 71.20
CA VAL A 238 30.82 39.84 72.58
C VAL A 238 32.19 39.36 73.08
N LEU A 239 32.94 38.61 72.27
CA LEU A 239 34.26 38.11 72.62
C LEU A 239 35.29 39.23 72.81
N LEU A 240 35.32 40.22 71.91
CA LEU A 240 36.22 41.37 72.02
C LEU A 240 35.89 42.23 73.25
N ASN A 241 34.61 42.39 73.59
CA ASN A 241 34.21 43.10 74.79
C ASN A 241 34.57 42.33 76.07
N TRP A 242 34.41 41.00 76.08
CA TRP A 242 34.83 40.15 77.20
C TRP A 242 36.35 40.20 77.44
N LEU A 243 37.17 40.12 76.39
CA LEU A 243 38.62 40.25 76.48
C LEU A 243 39.05 41.66 76.94
N ALA A 244 38.40 42.72 76.43
CA ALA A 244 38.73 44.10 76.79
C ALA A 244 38.42 44.46 78.25
N LEU A 245 37.36 43.87 78.82
CA LEU A 245 37.02 44.00 80.25
C LEU A 245 38.12 43.41 81.14
N ASN A 246 38.75 42.31 80.70
CA ASN A 246 39.81 41.64 81.43
C ASN A 246 41.14 42.43 81.44
N GLU A 247 41.32 43.36 80.49
CA GLU A 247 42.52 44.21 80.37
C GLU A 247 42.35 45.63 80.99
N ASN A 248 41.25 45.92 81.71
CA ASN A 248 40.97 47.24 82.32
C ASN A 248 41.04 48.44 81.34
N LYS A 249 40.80 48.23 80.04
CA LYS A 249 40.66 49.34 79.07
C LYS A 249 39.25 49.92 79.16
N SER A 250 39.13 51.22 79.42
CA SER A 250 37.84 51.92 79.42
C SER A 250 37.18 51.82 78.04
N ILE A 251 35.89 51.51 78.00
CA ILE A 251 35.07 51.47 76.79
C ILE A 251 34.99 52.90 76.22
N GLY A 252 35.81 53.20 75.20
CA GLY A 252 35.87 54.51 74.56
C GLY A 252 34.77 54.73 73.52
N ILE A 253 34.43 55.99 73.29
CA ILE A 253 33.44 56.47 72.30
C ILE A 253 33.78 55.97 70.87
N ASP A 254 35.05 55.71 70.59
CA ASP A 254 35.54 55.18 69.30
C ASP A 254 34.91 53.83 68.91
N ARG A 255 34.46 53.01 69.88
CA ARG A 255 33.77 51.74 69.60
C ARG A 255 32.33 51.93 69.10
N MET A 256 31.71 53.09 69.35
CA MET A 256 30.36 53.38 68.85
C MET A 256 30.33 53.61 67.33
N PHE A 257 31.43 54.06 66.74
CA PHE A 257 31.53 54.27 65.29
C PHE A 257 31.70 52.96 64.50
N ILE A 258 32.18 51.88 65.14
CA ILE A 258 32.37 50.54 64.52
C ILE A 258 31.02 49.78 64.39
N LEU A 259 30.04 50.10 65.24
CA LEU A 259 28.70 49.51 65.22
C LEU A 259 27.91 49.81 63.94
N VAL A 260 28.11 50.99 63.34
CA VAL A 260 27.36 51.42 62.14
C VAL A 260 27.71 50.57 60.90
N PRO A 261 29.00 50.36 60.56
CA PRO A 261 29.39 49.39 59.53
C PRO A 261 28.97 47.95 59.84
N LEU A 262 29.03 47.52 61.11
CA LEU A 262 28.66 46.16 61.52
C LEU A 262 27.18 45.87 61.25
N LEU A 263 26.30 46.79 61.65
CA LEU A 263 24.86 46.72 61.39
C LEU A 263 24.55 46.72 59.89
N SER A 264 25.30 47.50 59.10
CA SER A 264 25.13 47.55 57.64
C SER A 264 25.48 46.21 56.99
N ILE A 265 26.57 45.56 57.42
CA ILE A 265 26.96 44.22 56.97
C ILE A 265 25.89 43.19 57.39
N GLU A 266 25.38 43.27 58.61
CA GLU A 266 24.37 42.34 59.12
C GLU A 266 23.07 42.39 58.30
N VAL A 267 22.59 43.58 57.94
CA VAL A 267 21.42 43.75 57.05
C VAL A 267 21.65 43.11 55.68
N ILE A 268 22.84 43.27 55.11
CA ILE A 268 23.21 42.65 53.81
C ILE A 268 23.23 41.12 53.93
N LEU A 269 23.76 40.57 55.02
CA LEU A 269 23.79 39.13 55.27
C LEU A 269 22.39 38.54 55.43
N ILE A 270 21.50 39.23 56.15
CA ILE A 270 20.09 38.83 56.27
C ILE A 270 19.40 38.84 54.91
N TYR A 271 19.70 39.82 54.05
CA TYR A 271 19.16 39.86 52.69
C TYR A 271 19.58 38.63 51.88
N PHE A 272 20.87 38.30 51.84
CA PHE A 272 21.35 37.11 51.13
C PHE A 272 20.83 35.80 51.72
N PHE A 273 20.68 35.72 53.04
CA PHE A 273 20.04 34.59 53.70
C PHE A 273 18.58 34.42 53.25
N ARG A 274 17.82 35.51 53.14
CA ARG A 274 16.44 35.48 52.64
C ARG A 274 16.36 35.01 51.19
N VAL A 275 17.30 35.45 50.34
CA VAL A 275 17.38 35.01 48.93
C VAL A 275 17.65 33.50 48.85
N LEU A 276 18.62 33.00 49.62
CA LEU A 276 18.92 31.57 49.68
C LEU A 276 17.77 30.76 50.25
N LEU A 277 17.04 31.29 51.24
CA LEU A 277 15.88 30.64 51.84
C LEU A 277 14.74 30.49 50.82
N ASN A 278 14.52 31.54 50.01
CA ASN A 278 13.53 31.51 48.95
C ASN A 278 13.90 30.49 47.85
N ASN A 279 15.19 30.42 47.47
CA ASN A 279 15.67 29.42 46.51
C ASN A 279 15.52 28.00 47.06
N HIS A 280 15.87 27.75 48.34
CA HIS A 280 15.67 26.44 48.96
C HIS A 280 14.19 26.03 49.01
N ARG A 281 13.29 26.96 49.38
CA ARG A 281 11.84 26.72 49.33
C ARG A 281 11.36 26.41 47.91
N SER A 282 11.89 27.11 46.90
CA SER A 282 11.57 26.86 45.49
C SER A 282 12.02 25.47 45.03
N VAL A 283 13.25 25.06 45.34
CA VAL A 283 13.76 23.71 45.01
C VAL A 283 12.94 22.62 45.70
N LYS A 284 12.57 22.82 46.97
CA LYS A 284 11.71 21.87 47.70
C LYS A 284 10.31 21.76 47.09
N ALA A 285 9.74 22.87 46.61
CA ALA A 285 8.47 22.86 45.91
C ALA A 285 8.55 22.12 44.56
N GLN A 286 9.65 22.31 43.81
CA GLN A 286 9.91 21.57 42.56
C GLN A 286 10.04 20.07 42.80
N LEU A 287 10.72 19.66 43.89
CA LEU A 287 10.91 18.26 44.26
C LEU A 287 9.56 17.58 44.58
N MET A 288 8.71 18.24 45.37
CA MET A 288 7.36 17.74 45.67
C MET A 288 6.50 17.57 44.40
N GLN A 289 6.63 18.46 43.42
CA GLN A 289 5.93 18.34 42.14
C GLN A 289 6.48 17.20 41.27
N LEU A 290 7.79 16.96 41.29
CA LEU A 290 8.41 15.83 40.59
C LEU A 290 7.99 14.49 41.20
N GLU A 291 7.95 14.39 42.52
CA GLU A 291 7.48 13.18 43.23
C GLU A 291 6.02 12.88 42.93
N LEU A 292 5.16 13.91 42.86
CA LEU A 292 3.77 13.73 42.46
C LEU A 292 3.69 13.18 41.03
N ARG A 293 4.43 13.76 40.07
CA ARG A 293 4.43 13.28 38.68
C ARG A 293 4.98 11.86 38.56
N GLN A 294 6.03 11.53 39.31
CA GLN A 294 6.59 10.19 39.38
C GLN A 294 5.56 9.19 39.93
N THR A 295 4.89 9.55 41.02
CA THR A 295 3.81 8.75 41.62
C THR A 295 2.64 8.58 40.65
N LEU A 296 2.26 9.64 39.92
CA LEU A 296 1.23 9.57 38.89
C LEU A 296 1.65 8.68 37.71
N CYS A 297 2.91 8.70 37.25
CA CYS A 297 3.37 7.83 36.18
C CYS A 297 3.41 6.35 36.60
N GLN A 298 3.87 6.05 37.82
CA GLN A 298 3.82 4.70 38.40
C GLN A 298 2.39 4.24 38.59
N PHE A 299 1.54 5.14 39.10
CA PHE A 299 0.13 4.89 39.27
C PHE A 299 -0.54 4.66 37.92
N ILE A 300 -0.34 5.50 36.91
CA ILE A 300 -0.92 5.38 35.56
C ILE A 300 -0.54 4.04 34.93
N GLN A 301 0.72 3.60 35.05
CA GLN A 301 1.15 2.31 34.52
C GLN A 301 0.39 1.13 35.18
N SER A 302 0.27 1.14 36.51
CA SER A 302 -0.53 0.14 37.23
C SER A 302 -2.05 0.36 37.06
N TYR A 303 -2.46 1.58 36.77
CA TYR A 303 -3.85 2.01 36.60
C TYR A 303 -4.36 1.66 35.22
N THR A 304 -3.59 1.71 34.14
CA THR A 304 -4.05 1.22 32.83
C THR A 304 -4.39 -0.27 32.91
N GLU A 305 -3.59 -1.05 33.64
CA GLU A 305 -3.85 -2.47 33.91
C GLU A 305 -5.07 -2.66 34.83
N TYR A 306 -5.17 -1.89 35.92
CA TYR A 306 -6.26 -1.99 36.91
C TYR A 306 -7.61 -1.41 36.43
N SER A 307 -7.59 -0.28 35.71
CA SER A 307 -8.77 0.39 35.16
C SER A 307 -9.38 -0.41 34.01
N ALA A 308 -8.59 -1.06 33.16
CA ALA A 308 -9.12 -1.97 32.16
C ALA A 308 -9.93 -3.14 32.78
N GLN A 309 -9.51 -3.62 33.95
CA GLN A 309 -10.22 -4.66 34.71
C GLN A 309 -11.42 -4.11 35.50
N MET A 310 -11.28 -2.95 36.14
CA MET A 310 -12.31 -2.35 37.00
C MET A 310 -13.41 -1.60 36.25
N LYS A 311 -13.14 -1.04 35.06
CA LYS A 311 -14.16 -0.37 34.22
C LYS A 311 -15.26 -1.32 33.75
N LYS A 312 -15.01 -2.64 33.78
CA LYS A 312 -16.00 -3.69 33.55
C LYS A 312 -16.87 -3.99 34.77
N ASN A 313 -16.39 -3.69 35.98
CA ASN A 313 -16.99 -4.16 37.24
C ASN A 313 -17.56 -3.02 38.12
N ASP A 314 -16.92 -1.84 38.18
CA ASP A 314 -17.40 -0.71 38.99
C ASP A 314 -16.78 0.64 38.52
N SER A 315 -17.37 1.27 37.50
CA SER A 315 -16.87 2.50 36.89
C SER A 315 -17.02 3.76 37.76
N VAL A 316 -17.99 3.79 38.67
CA VAL A 316 -18.31 4.96 39.50
C VAL A 316 -17.28 5.16 40.62
N SER A 317 -16.81 4.06 41.21
CA SER A 317 -15.74 4.10 42.22
C SER A 317 -14.40 4.53 41.61
N LEU A 318 -14.15 4.14 40.35
CA LEU A 318 -12.96 4.54 39.59
C LEU A 318 -12.93 6.05 39.34
N GLU A 319 -14.05 6.63 38.89
CA GLU A 319 -14.17 8.07 38.58
C GLU A 319 -14.01 8.96 39.83
N LYS A 320 -14.53 8.52 40.98
CA LYS A 320 -14.31 9.23 42.26
C LYS A 320 -12.87 9.14 42.74
N PHE A 321 -12.24 7.99 42.56
CA PHE A 321 -10.83 7.78 42.88
C PHE A 321 -9.92 8.64 41.98
N GLU A 322 -10.17 8.66 40.66
CA GLU A 322 -9.46 9.52 39.70
C GLU A 322 -9.58 11.00 40.08
N ASN A 323 -10.76 11.47 40.44
CA ASN A 323 -10.98 12.85 40.88
C ASN A 323 -10.18 13.22 42.14
N ILE A 324 -9.94 12.27 43.05
CA ILE A 324 -9.11 12.50 44.25
C ILE A 324 -7.63 12.59 43.86
N ILE A 325 -7.15 11.68 43.02
CA ILE A 325 -5.73 11.59 42.60
C ILE A 325 -5.33 12.71 41.65
N PHE A 326 -6.21 13.13 40.74
CA PHE A 326 -5.93 14.14 39.71
C PHE A 326 -6.42 15.55 40.05
N SER A 327 -6.92 15.78 41.27
CA SER A 327 -7.26 17.13 41.72
C SER A 327 -6.03 18.06 41.70
N GLY A 328 -6.23 19.30 41.22
CA GLY A 328 -5.16 20.26 40.97
C GLY A 328 -4.45 20.76 42.23
N ILE A 329 -3.13 20.91 42.13
CA ILE A 329 -2.21 21.32 43.21
C ILE A 329 -2.36 22.83 43.52
N ILE A 330 -2.64 23.18 44.78
CA ILE A 330 -2.68 24.59 45.22
C ILE A 330 -1.26 25.01 45.62
N SER A 331 -0.73 26.06 44.98
CA SER A 331 0.64 26.55 45.19
C SER A 331 0.83 27.43 46.45
N ASN A 332 -0.21 27.57 47.28
CA ASN A 332 -0.24 28.56 48.37
C ASN A 332 -0.66 27.91 49.70
N SER A 333 0.24 27.90 50.68
CA SER A 333 0.06 27.24 51.99
C SER A 333 -1.04 27.85 52.88
N GLU A 334 -1.57 29.03 52.53
CA GLU A 334 -2.61 29.73 53.30
C GLU A 334 -4.05 29.42 52.88
N LYS A 335 -4.26 28.61 51.84
CA LYS A 335 -5.59 28.07 51.51
C LYS A 335 -5.49 26.56 51.38
N LEU A 336 -5.61 25.89 52.51
CA LEU A 336 -5.90 24.46 52.59
C LEU A 336 -7.43 24.33 52.61
N PRO A 337 -8.11 24.07 51.48
CA PRO A 337 -9.50 23.66 51.53
C PRO A 337 -9.50 22.19 51.98
N SER A 338 -10.23 21.87 53.05
CA SER A 338 -11.01 20.66 53.38
C SER A 338 -10.79 19.31 52.63
N ALA A 339 -9.64 19.04 52.03
CA ALA A 339 -9.30 17.79 51.33
C ALA A 339 -8.77 16.74 52.31
N PHE A 340 -8.42 17.16 53.53
CA PHE A 340 -8.03 16.27 54.62
C PHE A 340 -9.21 15.50 55.24
N ASP A 341 -10.46 15.86 54.90
CA ASP A 341 -11.67 15.15 55.34
C ASP A 341 -11.94 13.87 54.52
N GLY A 342 -11.17 13.63 53.45
CA GLY A 342 -11.24 12.42 52.62
C GLY A 342 -10.53 11.19 53.23
N MET A 343 -9.69 11.36 54.25
CA MET A 343 -9.01 10.24 54.93
C MET A 343 -9.99 9.29 55.63
N ASP A 344 -11.12 9.80 56.12
CA ASP A 344 -12.17 8.98 56.74
C ASP A 344 -12.91 8.09 55.73
N GLN A 345 -12.91 8.45 54.44
CA GLN A 345 -13.46 7.62 53.37
C GLN A 345 -12.45 6.57 52.88
N ILE A 346 -11.15 6.89 52.88
CA ILE A 346 -10.07 5.93 52.58
C ILE A 346 -10.01 4.83 53.64
N ALA A 347 -10.23 5.17 54.92
CA ALA A 347 -10.33 4.19 56.01
C ALA A 347 -11.51 3.22 55.85
N LYS A 348 -12.64 3.67 55.27
CA LYS A 348 -13.80 2.81 54.95
C LYS A 348 -13.54 1.89 53.75
N LEU A 349 -12.83 2.36 52.72
CA LEU A 349 -12.49 1.55 51.53
C LEU A 349 -11.44 0.47 51.86
N MET A 350 -10.41 0.78 52.66
CA MET A 350 -9.45 -0.23 53.13
C MET A 350 -10.11 -1.31 54.00
N LYS A 351 -11.18 -0.98 54.73
CA LYS A 351 -11.92 -1.94 55.55
C LYS A 351 -12.72 -2.96 54.73
N ASN A 352 -13.13 -2.60 53.51
CA ASN A 352 -13.84 -3.51 52.61
C ASN A 352 -12.89 -4.44 51.83
N VAL A 353 -11.68 -3.97 51.52
CA VAL A 353 -10.64 -4.78 50.86
C VAL A 353 -10.08 -5.87 51.79
N LYS A 354 -10.08 -5.65 53.11
CA LYS A 354 -9.59 -6.63 54.09
C LYS A 354 -10.60 -7.74 54.45
N ARG A 355 -11.79 -7.75 53.84
CA ARG A 355 -12.85 -8.75 54.08
C ARG A 355 -13.11 -9.69 52.90
N THR A 356 -12.30 -9.59 51.85
CA THR A 356 -12.12 -10.62 50.81
C THR A 356 -10.75 -11.26 51.02
#